data_AF-A0A2Z3HXC1-F1
#
_entry.id   AF-A0A2Z3HXC1-F1
#
_cell.length_a   1.000
_cell.length_b   1.000
_cell.length_c   1.000
_cell.angle_alpha   90.00
_cell.angle_beta   90.00
_cell.angle_gamma   90.00
#
_symmetry.space_group_name_H-M   'P 1'
#
loop_
_entity.id
_entity.type
_entity.pdbx_description
1 polymer ?
#
loop_
_entity_poly.entity_id
_entity_poly.type
_entity_poly.pdbx_seq_one_letter_code
_entity_poly.pdbx_strand_id
1 'polypeptide(L)' 'MKQKPNEFDYQRLFEQTAGGEAILDDLITRFSLPPSFDEHNAEIKTYYRAGQRSVIDFILSRINRANGAVDHAE' A
#
# COMPACT_ATOMS: atom_id res chain seq x y z
N MET A 1 11.75 -16.28 -18.72
CA MET A 1 10.65 -15.90 -17.81
C MET A 1 11.15 -14.77 -16.91
N LYS A 2 10.40 -13.68 -16.71
CA LYS A 2 10.81 -12.62 -15.77
C LYS A 2 10.63 -13.14 -14.34
N GLN A 3 11.63 -12.94 -13.49
CA GLN A 3 11.58 -13.33 -12.09
C GLN A 3 10.47 -12.54 -11.38
N LYS A 4 9.68 -13.21 -10.52
CA LYS A 4 8.64 -12.55 -9.74
C LYS A 4 9.30 -11.72 -8.63
N PRO A 5 8.90 -10.45 -8.45
CA PRO A 5 9.45 -9.62 -7.37
C PRO A 5 9.20 -10.23 -5.98
N ASN A 6 10.16 -10.10 -5.07
CA ASN A 6 10.08 -10.48 -3.66
C ASN A 6 10.00 -9.25 -2.74
N GLU A 7 9.93 -9.44 -1.42
CA GLU A 7 9.84 -8.34 -0.44
C GLU A 7 10.99 -7.32 -0.54
N PHE A 8 12.22 -7.80 -0.70
CA PHE A 8 13.41 -6.96 -0.81
C PHE A 8 13.40 -6.08 -2.07
N ASP A 9 12.73 -6.51 -3.14
CA ASP A 9 12.56 -5.68 -4.34
C ASP A 9 11.66 -4.45 -4.05
N TYR A 10 10.61 -4.60 -3.24
CA TYR A 10 9.76 -3.48 -2.83
C TYR A 10 10.51 -2.52 -1.93
N GLN A 11 11.22 -3.04 -0.92
CA GLN A 11 12.06 -2.24 -0.03
C GLN A 11 13.11 -1.45 -0.81
N ARG A 12 13.85 -2.11 -1.70
CA ARG A 12 14.85 -1.45 -2.54
C ARG A 12 14.24 -0.34 -3.41
N LEU A 13 13.07 -0.59 -4.00
CA LEU A 13 12.41 0.38 -4.87
C LEU A 13 11.93 1.62 -4.09
N PHE A 14 11.31 1.43 -2.93
CA PHE A 14 10.66 2.52 -2.21
C PHE A 14 11.54 3.19 -1.16
N GLU A 15 12.49 2.49 -0.54
CA GLU A 15 13.35 3.05 0.53
C GLU A 15 14.79 3.34 0.06
N GLN A 16 15.31 2.61 -0.92
CA GLN A 16 16.73 2.70 -1.31
C GLN A 16 16.97 3.40 -2.66
N THR A 17 15.93 3.57 -3.46
CA THR A 17 16.02 4.23 -4.77
C THR A 17 15.69 5.71 -4.63
N ALA A 18 16.48 6.58 -5.26
CA ALA A 18 16.25 8.02 -5.23
C ALA A 18 14.82 8.37 -5.70
N GLY A 19 14.07 9.07 -4.85
CA GLY A 19 12.68 9.45 -5.10
C GLY A 19 11.64 8.37 -4.81
N GLY A 20 12.04 7.15 -4.43
CA GLY A 20 11.12 6.06 -4.08
C GLY A 20 10.17 6.43 -2.94
N GLU A 21 10.71 7.05 -1.88
CA GLU A 21 9.95 7.44 -0.70
C GLU A 21 8.90 8.50 -1.04
N ALA A 22 9.27 9.52 -1.83
CA ALA A 22 8.35 10.56 -2.27
C ALA A 22 7.20 10.01 -3.14
N ILE A 23 7.46 8.98 -3.95
CA ILE A 23 6.42 8.29 -4.71
C ILE A 23 5.51 7.48 -3.79
N LEU A 24 6.08 6.78 -2.80
CA LEU A 24 5.28 6.04 -1.82
C LEU A 24 4.32 6.98 -1.07
N ASP A 25 4.81 8.14 -0.64
CA ASP A 25 4.00 9.16 0.04
C ASP A 25 2.87 9.71 -0.85
N ASP A 26 3.14 9.97 -2.12
CA ASP A 26 2.11 10.41 -3.09
C ASP A 26 1.05 9.31 -3.30
N LEU A 27 1.45 8.04 -3.39
CA LEU A 27 0.53 6.91 -3.50
C LEU A 27 -0.35 6.76 -2.24
N ILE A 28 0.22 6.85 -1.04
CA ILE A 28 -0.51 6.82 0.23
C ILE A 28 -1.55 7.95 0.26
N THR A 29 -1.14 9.16 -0.10
CA THR A 29 -2.01 10.34 -0.10
C THR A 29 -3.20 10.19 -1.05
N ARG A 30 -3.00 9.57 -2.22
CA ARG A 30 -4.06 9.37 -3.23
C ARG A 30 -5.00 8.22 -2.91
N PHE A 31 -4.50 7.14 -2.33
CA PHE A 31 -5.21 5.85 -2.32
C PHE A 31 -5.57 5.33 -0.93
N SER A 32 -5.10 5.95 0.16
CA SER A 32 -5.48 5.61 1.53
C SER A 32 -6.59 6.50 2.10
N LEU A 33 -7.46 7.04 1.23
CA LEU A 33 -8.60 7.86 1.65
C LEU A 33 -9.54 7.08 2.59
N PRO A 34 -10.09 7.72 3.64
CA PRO A 34 -11.00 7.06 4.58
C PRO A 34 -12.33 6.69 3.89
N PRO A 35 -13.09 5.73 4.44
CA PRO A 35 -14.44 5.40 3.98
C PRO A 35 -15.33 6.64 3.76
N SER A 36 -16.23 6.59 2.78
CA SER A 36 -17.19 7.68 2.55
C SER A 36 -18.49 7.35 3.25
N PHE A 37 -18.93 8.23 4.14
CA PHE A 37 -20.20 8.11 4.86
C PHE A 37 -21.30 9.03 4.27
N ASP A 38 -21.11 9.56 3.06
CA ASP A 38 -22.14 10.38 2.42
C ASP A 38 -23.34 9.54 1.99
N GLU A 39 -24.54 10.12 2.09
CA GLU A 39 -25.83 9.45 1.97
C GLU A 39 -26.11 8.87 0.56
N HIS A 40 -25.32 9.22 -0.47
CA HIS A 40 -25.52 8.76 -1.83
C HIS A 40 -24.39 7.82 -2.29
N ASN A 41 -24.71 6.53 -2.39
CA ASN A 41 -23.78 5.45 -2.74
C ASN A 41 -22.64 5.24 -1.72
N ALA A 42 -22.90 5.45 -0.43
CA ALA A 42 -21.93 5.29 0.67
C ALA A 42 -21.18 3.94 0.62
N GLU A 43 -21.93 2.85 0.44
CA GLU A 43 -21.39 1.49 0.41
C GLU A 43 -20.43 1.28 -0.77
N ILE A 44 -20.85 1.67 -1.97
CA ILE A 44 -20.04 1.55 -3.19
C ILE A 44 -18.75 2.37 -3.07
N LYS A 45 -18.85 3.61 -2.58
CA LYS A 45 -17.68 4.48 -2.36
C LYS A 45 -16.74 3.89 -1.31
N THR A 46 -17.29 3.29 -0.25
CA THR A 46 -16.51 2.63 0.79
C THR A 46 -15.77 1.42 0.25
N TYR A 47 -16.43 0.53 -0.49
CA TYR A 47 -15.76 -0.62 -1.11
C TYR A 47 -14.70 -0.20 -2.13
N TYR A 48 -14.97 0.84 -2.93
CA TYR A 48 -14.00 1.38 -3.88
C TYR A 48 -12.74 1.90 -3.15
N ARG A 49 -12.91 2.70 -2.10
CA ARG A 49 -11.77 3.21 -1.30
C ARG A 49 -11.03 2.11 -0.55
N ALA A 50 -11.74 1.12 0.00
CA ALA A 50 -11.12 -0.04 0.63
C ALA A 50 -10.28 -0.85 -0.36
N GLY A 51 -10.78 -1.03 -1.58
CA GLY A 51 -10.05 -1.66 -2.67
C GLY A 51 -8.75 -0.91 -3.01
N GLN A 52 -8.83 0.41 -3.17
CA GLN A 52 -7.65 1.25 -3.41
C GLN A 52 -6.62 1.14 -2.27
N ARG A 53 -7.08 1.21 -1.01
CA ARG A 53 -6.22 1.10 0.17
C ARG A 53 -5.52 -0.26 0.28
N SER A 54 -6.20 -1.35 -0.09
CA SER A 54 -5.61 -2.70 -0.03
C SER A 54 -4.33 -2.86 -0.86
N VAL A 55 -4.19 -2.08 -1.95
CA VAL A 55 -2.98 -2.07 -2.77
C VAL A 55 -1.81 -1.41 -2.03
N ILE A 56 -2.09 -0.30 -1.33
CA ILE A 56 -1.10 0.41 -0.51
C ILE A 56 -0.67 -0.46 0.68
N ASP A 57 -1.64 -1.06 1.38
CA ASP A 57 -1.37 -1.97 2.50
C ASP A 57 -0.52 -3.16 2.05
N PHE A 58 -0.74 -3.69 0.85
CA PHE A 58 0.10 -4.75 0.28
C PHE A 58 1.55 -4.28 0.07
N ILE A 59 1.78 -3.10 -0.51
CA ILE A 59 3.14 -2.57 -0.71
C ILE A 59 3.85 -2.40 0.63
N LEU A 60 3.17 -1.76 1.60
CA LEU A 60 3.70 -1.55 2.95
C LEU A 60 4.01 -2.88 3.64
N SER A 61 3.16 -3.90 3.49
CA SER A 61 3.42 -5.23 4.07
C SER A 61 4.69 -5.88 3.52
N ARG A 62 5.01 -5.68 2.22
CA ARG A 62 6.24 -6.20 1.61
C ARG A 62 7.47 -5.50 2.15
N ILE A 63 7.41 -4.17 2.26
CA ILE A 63 8.48 -3.35 2.83
C ILE A 63 8.71 -3.73 4.30
N ASN A 64 7.64 -3.81 5.09
CA ASN A 64 7.71 -4.18 6.51
C ASN A 64 8.33 -5.56 6.72
N ARG A 65 7.95 -6.56 5.92
CA ARG A 65 8.55 -7.90 5.96
C ARG A 65 10.03 -7.90 5.60
N ALA A 66 10.44 -7.12 4.59
CA ALA A 66 11.86 -6.95 4.26
C ALA A 66 12.65 -6.29 5.41
N ASN A 67 12.01 -5.39 6.16
CA ASN A 67 12.54 -4.77 7.38
C ASN A 67 12.50 -5.69 8.61
N GLY A 68 12.04 -6.94 8.47
CA GLY A 68 11.99 -7.91 9.57
C GLY A 68 10.83 -7.71 10.55
N ALA A 69 9.84 -6.88 10.22
CA ALA A 69 8.62 -6.79 10.99
C ALA A 69 7.87 -8.12 10.93
N VAL A 70 7.57 -8.69 12.09
CA VAL A 70 6.73 -9.87 12.22
C VAL A 70 5.28 -9.39 12.18
N ASP A 71 4.50 -9.85 11.18
CA ASP A 71 3.04 -9.65 11.17
C ASP A 71 2.48 -10.36 12.42
N HIS A 72 2.27 -9.63 13.51
CA HIS A 72 1.44 -10.08 14.61
C HIS A 72 -0.02 -9.96 14.18
N ALA A 73 -0.48 -10.90 13.36
CA ALA A 73 -1.89 -11.10 13.11
C ALA A 73 -2.48 -11.83 14.32
N GLU A 74 -3.09 -11.08 15.24
CA GLU A 74 -4.05 -11.61 16.23
C GLU A 74 -5.45 -11.69 15.62
#